data_AF-A0AA91JMM0-F1
#
_entry.id   AF-A0AA91JMM0-F1
#
_cell.length_a   1.000
_cell.length_b   1.000
_cell.length_c   1.000
_cell.angle_alpha   90.00
_cell.angle_beta   90.00
_cell.angle_gamma   90.00
#
_symmetry.space_group_name_H-M   'P 1'
#
loop_
_entity.id
_entity.type
_entity.pdbx_description
1 polymer ?
#
loop_
_entity_poly.entity_id
_entity_poly.type
_entity_poly.pdbx_seq_one_letter_code
_entity_poly.pdbx_strand_id
1 'polypeptide(L)' 'MAIIKRLEAMTEATDNEIQVRRFEREGAEKCIVNYDKSTETFELTETDSQQSYQFDNIDIVAMEIYDLIQ' A
#
# COMPACT_ATOMS: atom_id res chain seq x y z
N MET A 1 11.37 2.68 8.51
CA MET A 1 10.95 3.54 7.38
C MET A 1 9.52 3.96 7.62
N ALA A 2 9.18 5.23 7.42
CA ALA A 2 7.80 5.70 7.55
C ALA A 2 6.93 5.14 6.41
N ILE A 3 5.72 4.66 6.71
CA ILE A 3 4.78 4.07 5.75
C ILE A 3 4.48 5.08 4.62
N ILE A 4 4.15 6.32 4.99
CA ILE A 4 3.85 7.41 4.04
C ILE A 4 4.96 7.59 3.00
N LYS A 5 6.23 7.67 3.40
CA LYS A 5 7.36 7.82 2.46
C LYS A 5 7.46 6.70 1.44
N ARG A 6 7.05 5.48 1.81
CA ARG A 6 7.05 4.34 0.88
C ARG A 6 5.91 4.42 -0.11
N LEU A 7 4.76 4.97 0.30
CA LEU A 7 3.60 5.21 -0.56
C LEU A 7 3.84 6.41 -1.49
N GLU A 8 4.42 7.50 -1.01
CA GLU A 8 4.84 8.65 -1.84
C GLU A 8 5.80 8.20 -2.94
N ALA A 9 6.76 7.33 -2.61
CA ALA A 9 7.66 6.76 -3.62
C ALA A 9 6.93 5.91 -4.69
N MET A 10 5.73 5.38 -4.40
CA MET A 10 4.90 4.72 -5.41
C MET A 10 4.22 5.73 -6.34
N THR A 11 3.74 6.85 -5.79
CA THR A 11 3.07 7.89 -6.59
C THR A 11 4.06 8.64 -7.50
N GLU A 12 5.30 8.85 -7.03
CA GLU A 12 6.35 9.56 -7.76
C GLU A 12 7.11 8.69 -8.78
N ALA A 13 6.99 7.36 -8.69
CA ALA A 13 7.67 6.47 -9.62
C ALA A 13 7.27 6.80 -11.06
N THR A 14 8.13 6.60 -12.06
CA THR A 14 7.83 6.87 -13.48
C THR A 14 8.04 5.66 -14.38
N ASP A 15 8.48 4.54 -13.81
CA ASP A 15 8.92 3.34 -14.51
C ASP A 15 7.78 2.38 -14.89
N ASN A 16 6.76 2.24 -14.04
CA ASN A 16 5.59 1.37 -14.28
C ASN A 16 4.27 2.06 -13.99
N GLU A 17 3.22 1.69 -14.73
CA GLU A 17 1.84 2.18 -14.54
C GLU A 17 1.24 1.74 -13.20
N ILE A 18 1.52 0.49 -12.82
CA ILE A 18 1.17 -0.07 -11.50
C ILE A 18 2.43 -0.22 -10.66
N GLN A 19 2.43 0.33 -9.45
CA GLN A 19 3.50 0.11 -8.46
C GLN A 19 3.03 -0.87 -7.40
N VAL A 20 3.91 -1.79 -6.99
CA VAL A 20 3.58 -2.80 -5.97
C VAL A 20 4.55 -2.69 -4.79
N ARG A 21 4.01 -2.74 -3.57
CA ARG A 21 4.79 -2.74 -2.32
C ARG A 21 4.22 -3.73 -1.32
N ARG A 22 5.12 -4.49 -0.69
CA ARG A 22 4.80 -5.38 0.42
C ARG A 22 5.06 -4.71 1.77
N PHE A 23 4.14 -4.88 2.71
CA PHE A 23 4.33 -4.52 4.11
C PHE A 23 4.32 -5.78 4.98
N GLU A 24 5.27 -5.83 5.90
CA GLU A 24 5.54 -7.00 6.74
C GLU A 24 5.79 -6.59 8.18
N ARG A 25 5.45 -7.49 9.10
CA ARG A 25 5.73 -7.38 10.55
C ARG A 25 6.44 -8.65 10.98
N GLU A 26 7.61 -8.50 11.62
CA GLU A 26 8.44 -9.64 12.07
C GLU A 26 8.76 -10.67 10.96
N GLY A 27 8.90 -10.19 9.72
CA GLY A 27 9.17 -11.04 8.55
C GLY A 27 7.95 -11.75 7.96
N ALA A 28 6.77 -11.58 8.55
CA ALA A 28 5.50 -12.05 8.00
C ALA A 28 4.83 -10.94 7.18
N GLU A 29 4.47 -11.25 5.93
CA GLU A 29 3.64 -10.36 5.10
C GLU A 29 2.29 -10.10 5.77
N LYS A 30 1.86 -8.84 5.76
CA LYS A 30 0.56 -8.42 6.31
C LYS A 30 -0.36 -7.86 5.23
N CYS A 31 0.20 -7.13 4.29
CA CYS A 31 -0.54 -6.69 3.12
C CYS A 31 0.37 -6.37 1.94
N ILE A 32 -0.25 -6.34 0.77
CA ILE A 32 0.32 -5.85 -0.48
C ILE A 32 -0.46 -4.61 -0.88
N VAL A 33 0.25 -3.56 -1.30
CA VAL A 33 -0.35 -2.34 -1.83
C VAL A 33 0.03 -2.21 -3.30
N ASN A 34 -0.99 -2.13 -4.15
CA ASN A 34 -0.87 -1.74 -5.55
C ASN A 34 -1.26 -0.25 -5.66
N TYR A 35 -0.50 0.55 -6.39
CA TYR A 35 -0.90 1.90 -6.76
C TYR A 35 -1.06 1.96 -8.27
N ASP A 36 -2.27 2.31 -8.72
CA ASP A 36 -2.61 2.50 -10.12
C ASP A 36 -2.56 4.00 -10.45
N LYS A 37 -1.63 4.40 -11.31
CA LYS A 37 -1.48 5.79 -11.73
C LYS A 37 -2.60 6.29 -12.64
N SER A 38 -3.27 5.40 -13.36
CA SER A 38 -4.35 5.78 -14.27
C SER A 38 -5.59 6.22 -13.51
N THR A 39 -5.83 5.63 -12.34
CA THR A 39 -6.96 5.95 -11.45
C THR A 39 -6.55 6.79 -10.24
N GLU A 40 -5.24 6.96 -10.00
CA GLU A 40 -4.66 7.62 -8.82
C GLU A 40 -5.11 6.97 -7.50
N THR A 41 -5.34 5.65 -7.50
CA THR A 41 -5.83 4.92 -6.32
C THR A 41 -4.85 3.86 -5.82
N PHE A 42 -4.89 3.62 -4.52
CA PHE A 42 -4.22 2.52 -3.84
C PHE A 42 -5.20 1.38 -3.64
N GLU A 43 -4.81 0.16 -4.00
CA GLU A 43 -5.49 -1.07 -3.60
C GLU A 43 -4.62 -1.78 -2.55
N LEU A 44 -5.16 -1.98 -1.36
CA LEU A 44 -4.54 -2.76 -0.28
C LEU A 44 -5.20 -4.13 -0.23
N THR A 45 -4.41 -5.18 -0.35
CA THR A 45 -4.85 -6.57 -0.15
C THR A 45 -4.24 -7.11 1.14
N GLU A 46 -5.08 -7.48 2.10
CA GLU A 46 -4.67 -8.15 3.34
C GLU A 46 -4.26 -9.60 3.07
N THR A 47 -3.15 -10.04 3.68
CA THR A 47 -2.66 -11.41 3.50
C THR A 47 -3.56 -12.44 4.20
N ASP A 48 -4.05 -12.13 5.40
CA ASP A 48 -4.78 -13.09 6.24
C ASP A 48 -6.22 -13.31 5.73
N SER A 49 -6.92 -12.23 5.36
CA SER A 49 -8.32 -12.27 4.92
C SER A 49 -8.48 -12.38 3.40
N GLN A 50 -7.43 -12.05 2.63
CA GLN A 50 -7.48 -11.87 1.17
C GLN A 50 -8.50 -10.80 0.73
N GLN A 51 -8.92 -9.92 1.64
CA GLN A 51 -9.80 -8.80 1.34
C GLN A 51 -8.99 -7.67 0.71
N SER A 52 -9.57 -7.05 -0.32
CA SER A 52 -9.00 -5.88 -0.98
C SER A 52 -9.84 -4.64 -0.70
N TYR A 53 -9.16 -3.54 -0.43
CA TYR A 53 -9.74 -2.22 -0.18
C TYR A 53 -9.09 -1.19 -1.08
N GLN A 54 -9.90 -0.28 -1.64
CA GLN A 54 -9.41 0.79 -2.50
C GLN A 54 -9.49 2.14 -1.78
N PHE A 55 -8.44 2.93 -1.91
CA PHE A 55 -8.30 4.26 -1.31
C PHE A 55 -7.81 5.26 -2.35
N ASP A 56 -8.38 6.46 -2.34
CA ASP A 56 -7.93 7.63 -3.11
C ASP A 56 -7.07 8.59 -2.27
N ASN A 57 -6.96 8.33 -0.96
CA ASN A 57 -6.23 9.17 -0.03
C ASN A 57 -5.07 8.41 0.63
N ILE A 58 -3.85 8.93 0.44
CA ILE A 58 -2.61 8.36 0.95
C ILE A 58 -2.58 8.25 2.49
N ASP A 59 -3.18 9.21 3.21
CA ASP A 59 -3.21 9.20 4.67
C ASP A 59 -4.11 8.07 5.20
N ILE A 60 -5.22 7.80 4.51
CA ILE A 60 -6.16 6.75 4.91
C ILE A 60 -5.53 5.36 4.73
N VAL A 61 -4.97 5.09 3.55
CA VAL A 61 -4.28 3.80 3.32
C VAL A 61 -3.05 3.65 4.23
N ALA A 62 -2.36 4.74 4.58
CA ALA A 62 -1.25 4.69 5.53
C ALA A 62 -1.71 4.30 6.95
N MET A 63 -2.87 4.80 7.41
CA MET A 63 -3.46 4.39 8.69
C MET A 63 -3.83 2.89 8.67
N GLU A 64 -4.44 2.41 7.58
CA GLU A 64 -4.81 1.00 7.46
C GLU A 64 -3.58 0.08 7.51
N ILE A 65 -2.52 0.42 6.77
CA ILE A 65 -1.26 -0.33 6.81
C ILE A 65 -0.65 -0.29 8.21
N TYR A 66 -0.69 0.87 8.88
CA TYR A 66 -0.18 1.01 10.24
C TYR A 66 -0.88 0.02 11.18
N ASP A 67 -2.21 -0.02 11.17
CA ASP A 67 -2.99 -0.91 12.03
C ASP A 67 -2.70 -2.40 11.75
N LEU A 68 -2.43 -2.77 10.49
CA LEU A 68 -2.08 -4.14 10.10
C LEU A 68 -0.67 -4.57 10.52
N ILE A 69 0.28 -3.63 10.64
CA ILE A 69 1.68 -3.93 10.96
C ILE A 69 2.12 -3.50 12.37
N GLN A 70 1.22 -2.90 13.15
CA GLN A 70 1.42 -2.63 14.59
C GLN A 70 1.60 -3.90 15.37
#